data_AF-A0AAX4KZQ2-F1
#
_entry.id   AF-A0AAX4KZQ2-F1
#
_cell.length_a   1.000
_cell.length_b   1.000
_cell.length_c   1.000
_cell.angle_alpha   90.00
_cell.angle_beta   90.00
_cell.angle_gamma   90.00
#
_symmetry.space_group_name_H-M   'P 1'
#
loop_
_entity.id
_entity.type
_entity.pdbx_description
1 polymer ?
#
loop_
_entity_poly.entity_id
_entity_poly.type
_entity_poly.pdbx_seq_one_letter_code
_entity_poly.pdbx_strand_id
1 'polypeptide(L)'
;MTLNAVIERYLLSEESIIKIREGEIKAEDFLLNDNEISVGIRVIIVGRNGRRRLTDLGLLQIIAKCGYLEFVKDYLDMSLTLKDIYKKYNIYTELEFIAYHYEECNKYVKDEDVKYTLLKVKDKILNRKGK
;
A
#
# COMPACT_ATOMS: atom_id res chain seq x y z
N MET A 1 5.76 -8.05 15.79
CA MET A 1 5.20 -9.10 14.92
C MET A 1 5.96 -9.03 13.59
N THR A 2 6.06 -10.09 12.81
CA THR A 2 6.62 -10.02 11.44
C THR A 2 5.49 -9.83 10.44
N LEU A 3 5.79 -9.36 9.23
CA LEU A 3 4.79 -9.26 8.14
C LEU A 3 4.06 -10.59 7.90
N ASN A 4 4.77 -11.73 7.93
CA ASN A 4 4.16 -13.05 7.78
C ASN A 4 3.16 -13.37 8.90
N ALA A 5 3.47 -13.06 10.16
CA ALA A 5 2.55 -13.26 11.27
C ALA A 5 1.31 -12.35 11.17
N VAL A 6 1.44 -11.15 10.60
CA VAL A 6 0.29 -10.27 10.31
C VAL A 6 -0.61 -10.88 9.23
N ILE A 7 -0.02 -11.40 8.15
CA ILE A 7 -0.76 -12.07 7.07
C ILE A 7 -1.48 -13.32 7.58
N GLU A 8 -0.78 -14.18 8.32
CA GLU A 8 -1.35 -15.39 8.91
C GLU A 8 -2.52 -15.04 9.84
N ARG A 9 -2.35 -14.04 10.71
CA ARG A 9 -3.44 -13.56 11.57
C ARG A 9 -4.64 -13.06 10.76
N TYR A 10 -4.42 -12.34 9.67
CA TYR A 10 -5.52 -11.90 8.79
C TYR A 10 -6.29 -13.10 8.25
N LEU A 11 -5.59 -14.07 7.67
CA LEU A 11 -6.18 -15.28 7.08
C LEU A 11 -6.94 -16.13 8.10
N LEU A 12 -6.45 -16.23 9.34
CA LEU A 12 -7.10 -16.99 10.40
C LEU A 12 -8.29 -16.27 11.05
N SER A 13 -8.32 -14.94 11.00
CA SER A 13 -9.34 -14.15 11.70
C SER A 13 -10.70 -14.16 11.01
N GLU A 14 -10.77 -14.53 9.72
CA GLU A 14 -11.94 -14.35 8.84
C GLU A 14 -12.47 -12.90 8.81
N GLU A 15 -11.74 -11.93 9.37
CA GLU A 15 -12.08 -10.52 9.36
C GLU A 15 -11.69 -9.88 8.03
N SER A 16 -12.48 -8.91 7.57
CA SER A 16 -12.15 -8.14 6.36
C SER A 16 -10.97 -7.18 6.56
N ILE A 17 -10.65 -6.83 7.82
CA ILE A 17 -9.60 -5.87 8.18
C ILE A 17 -9.10 -6.18 9.60
N ILE A 18 -7.78 -6.35 9.77
CA ILE A 18 -7.17 -6.45 11.11
C ILE A 18 -6.48 -5.15 11.54
N LYS A 19 -6.28 -4.97 12.85
CA LYS A 19 -5.55 -3.82 13.40
C LYS A 19 -4.14 -4.23 13.84
N ILE A 20 -3.17 -3.41 13.47
CA ILE A 20 -1.76 -3.54 13.87
C ILE A 20 -1.23 -2.20 14.39
N ARG A 21 -0.19 -2.24 15.23
CA ARG A 21 0.51 -1.03 15.69
C ARG A 21 1.55 -0.59 14.68
N GLU A 22 1.83 0.70 14.67
CA GLU A 22 2.97 1.26 13.94
C GLU A 22 4.28 0.58 14.33
N GLY A 23 5.08 0.24 13.32
CA GLY A 23 6.36 -0.47 13.48
C GLY A 23 6.24 -2.00 13.59
N GLU A 24 5.03 -2.58 13.57
CA GLU A 24 4.86 -4.04 13.44
C GLU A 24 5.21 -4.57 12.05
N ILE A 25 5.17 -3.70 11.03
CA ILE A 25 5.65 -3.97 9.68
C ILE A 25 6.58 -2.85 9.25
N LYS A 26 7.61 -3.21 8.50
CA LYS A 26 8.59 -2.27 7.91
C LYS A 26 8.58 -2.41 6.39
N ALA A 27 9.03 -1.37 5.69
CA ALA A 27 9.05 -1.36 4.23
C ALA A 27 9.92 -2.52 3.67
N GLU A 28 11.03 -2.82 4.35
CA GLU A 28 11.97 -3.86 3.94
C GLU A 28 11.35 -5.26 4.02
N ASP A 29 10.36 -5.48 4.90
CA ASP A 29 9.69 -6.77 5.05
C ASP A 29 9.00 -7.21 3.75
N PHE A 30 8.55 -6.26 2.92
CA PHE A 30 7.89 -6.53 1.65
C PHE A 30 8.84 -7.04 0.55
N LEU A 31 10.13 -6.70 0.66
CA LEU A 31 11.17 -7.18 -0.28
C LEU A 31 11.70 -8.56 0.12
N LEU A 32 11.80 -8.82 1.43
CA LEU A 32 12.27 -10.10 1.97
C LEU A 32 11.21 -11.20 1.90
N ASN A 33 9.96 -10.84 1.60
CA ASN A 33 8.88 -11.79 1.44
C ASN A 33 8.81 -12.32 0.00
N ASP A 34 9.32 -13.55 -0.17
CA ASP A 34 9.28 -14.27 -1.44
C ASP A 34 7.86 -14.66 -1.85
N ASN A 35 6.94 -14.80 -0.89
CA ASN A 35 5.56 -15.13 -1.16
C ASN A 35 4.79 -13.89 -1.63
N GLU A 36 3.92 -14.10 -2.61
CA GLU A 36 3.00 -13.07 -3.07
C GLU A 36 1.94 -12.78 -2.00
N ILE A 37 1.82 -11.52 -1.61
CA ILE A 37 0.76 -11.04 -0.72
C ILE A 37 -0.43 -10.66 -1.60
N SER A 38 -1.55 -11.36 -1.43
CA SER A 38 -2.75 -11.07 -2.19
C SER A 38 -3.24 -9.64 -1.94
N VAL A 39 -3.62 -8.96 -3.03
CA VAL A 39 -4.38 -7.71 -2.94
C VAL A 39 -5.70 -7.98 -2.20
N GLY A 40 -6.09 -7.07 -1.32
CA GLY A 40 -7.26 -7.22 -0.46
C GLY A 40 -6.92 -7.57 0.98
N ILE A 41 -5.67 -7.96 1.30
CA ILE A 41 -5.22 -8.12 2.69
C ILE A 41 -5.05 -6.73 3.31
N ARG A 42 -6.10 -6.28 3.99
CA ARG A 42 -6.19 -4.92 4.54
C ARG A 42 -5.91 -4.88 6.03
N VAL A 43 -5.14 -3.87 6.42
CA VAL A 43 -4.83 -3.59 7.81
C VAL A 43 -5.16 -2.14 8.16
N ILE A 44 -5.50 -1.90 9.42
CA ILE A 44 -5.47 -0.56 10.00
C ILE A 44 -4.22 -0.44 10.84
N ILE A 45 -3.30 0.41 10.40
CA ILE A 45 -2.12 0.80 11.17
C ILE A 45 -2.55 1.85 12.18
N VAL A 46 -2.24 1.62 13.45
CA VAL A 46 -2.50 2.55 14.55
C VAL A 46 -1.19 3.19 14.99
N GLY A 47 -1.03 4.48 14.69
CA GLY A 47 0.13 5.29 15.05
C GLY A 47 0.19 5.59 16.55
N ARG A 48 1.38 5.88 17.06
CA ARG A 48 1.58 6.26 18.48
C ARG A 48 0.81 7.52 18.87
N ASN A 49 0.54 8.38 17.91
CA ASN A 49 -0.26 9.61 18.04
C ASN A 49 -1.77 9.37 17.92
N GLY A 50 -2.24 8.12 17.87
CA GLY A 50 -3.66 7.76 17.71
C GLY A 50 -4.19 7.86 16.27
N ARG A 51 -3.39 8.31 15.30
CA ARG A 51 -3.79 8.31 13.89
C ARG A 51 -3.98 6.89 13.37
N ARG A 52 -4.88 6.74 12.42
CA ARG A 52 -5.24 5.45 11.83
C ARG A 52 -5.18 5.56 10.32
N ARG A 53 -4.55 4.58 9.68
CA ARG A 53 -4.45 4.48 8.21
C ARG A 53 -4.90 3.08 7.79
N LEU A 54 -5.89 3.03 6.90
CA LEU A 54 -6.26 1.79 6.21
C LEU A 54 -5.27 1.58 5.07
N THR A 55 -4.74 0.37 4.94
CA THR A 55 -3.70 0.06 3.97
C THR A 55 -3.86 -1.36 3.47
N ASP A 56 -3.66 -1.55 2.17
CA ASP A 56 -3.59 -2.85 1.51
C ASP A 56 -2.14 -3.35 1.41
N LEU A 57 -1.85 -4.49 2.05
CA LEU A 57 -0.50 -5.05 2.09
C LEU A 57 -0.04 -5.59 0.73
N GLY A 58 -0.95 -6.11 -0.09
CA GLY A 58 -0.63 -6.59 -1.43
C GLY A 58 -0.20 -5.45 -2.34
N LEU A 59 -0.93 -4.33 -2.30
CA LEU A 59 -0.56 -3.13 -3.05
C LEU A 59 0.79 -2.55 -2.57
N LEU A 60 1.06 -2.50 -1.26
CA LEU A 60 2.37 -2.09 -0.77
C LEU A 60 3.51 -3.02 -1.24
N GLN A 61 3.26 -4.34 -1.29
CA GLN A 61 4.24 -5.28 -1.82
C GLN A 61 4.55 -5.01 -3.29
N ILE A 62 3.52 -4.76 -4.09
CA ILE A 62 3.68 -4.40 -5.51
C ILE A 62 4.58 -3.17 -5.61
N ILE A 63 4.28 -2.09 -4.88
CA ILE A 63 5.05 -0.84 -4.92
C ILE A 63 6.51 -1.06 -4.51
N ALA A 64 6.76 -1.85 -3.46
CA ALA A 64 8.12 -2.21 -3.04
C ALA A 64 8.86 -2.97 -4.16
N LYS A 65 8.22 -3.97 -4.78
CA LYS A 65 8.78 -4.76 -5.89
C LYS A 65 9.01 -3.94 -7.16
N CYS A 66 8.22 -2.88 -7.39
CA CYS A 66 8.47 -1.90 -8.45
C CYS A 66 9.75 -1.06 -8.23
N GLY A 67 10.34 -1.09 -7.04
CA GLY A 67 11.53 -0.31 -6.69
C GLY A 67 11.24 0.97 -5.91
N TYR A 68 10.00 1.23 -5.52
CA TYR A 68 9.61 2.46 -4.81
C TYR A 68 9.54 2.26 -3.29
N LEU A 69 10.60 1.70 -2.70
CA LEU A 69 10.65 1.39 -1.27
C LEU A 69 10.50 2.64 -0.38
N GLU A 70 11.01 3.79 -0.84
CA GLU A 70 10.89 5.05 -0.11
C GLU A 70 9.43 5.47 0.08
N PHE A 71 8.58 5.28 -0.93
CA PHE A 71 7.15 5.55 -0.78
C PHE A 71 6.54 4.65 0.29
N VAL A 72 6.83 3.34 0.26
CA VAL A 72 6.30 2.39 1.24
C VAL A 72 6.74 2.78 2.65
N LYS A 73 8.00 3.19 2.82
CA LYS A 73 8.52 3.67 4.11
C LYS A 73 7.76 4.88 4.63
N ASP A 74 7.62 5.91 3.79
CA ASP A 74 6.88 7.13 4.16
C ASP A 74 5.39 6.84 4.41
N TYR A 75 4.81 5.91 3.64
CA TYR A 75 3.42 5.54 3.76
C TYR A 75 3.12 4.65 4.99
N LEU A 76 4.12 3.99 5.56
CA LEU A 76 4.00 3.28 6.84
C LEU A 76 4.29 4.17 8.05
N ASP A 77 4.96 5.31 7.83
CA ASP A 77 5.23 6.30 8.88
C ASP A 77 3.95 7.07 9.24
N MET A 78 3.47 6.89 10.48
CA MET A 78 2.24 7.52 10.96
C MET A 78 2.47 8.95 11.51
N SER A 79 3.73 9.41 11.56
CA SER A 79 4.06 10.81 11.77
C SER A 79 3.70 11.66 10.56
N LEU A 80 3.78 11.09 9.34
CA LEU A 80 3.35 11.72 8.10
C LEU A 80 1.84 11.60 7.90
N THR A 81 1.18 12.71 7.59
CA THR A 81 -0.24 12.73 7.21
C THR A 81 -0.41 12.41 5.73
N LEU A 82 -1.63 12.06 5.31
CA LEU A 82 -1.93 11.94 3.87
C LEU A 82 -1.68 13.25 3.09
N LYS A 83 -1.75 14.40 3.76
CA LYS A 83 -1.39 15.70 3.15
C LYS A 83 0.11 15.80 2.89
N ASP A 84 0.93 15.25 3.78
CA ASP A 84 2.39 15.22 3.62
C ASP A 84 2.79 14.24 2.51
N ILE A 85 2.16 13.05 2.48
CA ILE A 85 2.29 12.09 1.38
C ILE A 85 1.93 12.73 0.05
N TYR A 86 0.78 13.41 -0.02
CA TYR A 86 0.37 14.12 -1.23
C TYR A 86 1.34 15.23 -1.61
N LYS A 87 1.87 15.99 -0.66
CA LYS A 87 2.85 17.04 -0.95
C LYS A 87 4.14 16.47 -1.55
N LYS A 88 4.58 15.29 -1.12
CA LYS A 88 5.82 14.65 -1.59
C LYS A 88 5.63 13.87 -2.90
N TYR A 89 4.55 13.11 -3.02
CA TYR A 89 4.34 12.15 -4.12
C TYR A 89 3.19 12.53 -5.07
N ASN A 90 2.42 13.57 -4.76
CA ASN A 90 1.24 14.00 -5.51
C ASN A 90 0.18 12.90 -5.69
N ILE A 91 0.13 11.96 -4.73
CA ILE A 91 -0.88 10.89 -4.61
C ILE A 91 -1.25 10.71 -3.13
N TYR A 92 -2.39 10.06 -2.85
CA TYR A 92 -2.87 9.82 -1.48
C TYR A 92 -2.75 8.38 -1.02
N THR A 93 -2.84 7.41 -1.94
CA THR A 93 -2.98 6.00 -1.58
C THR A 93 -2.01 5.13 -2.35
N GLU A 94 -1.78 3.92 -1.84
CA GLU A 94 -1.05 2.86 -2.52
C GLU A 94 -1.63 2.56 -3.91
N LEU A 95 -2.96 2.54 -4.06
CA LEU A 95 -3.62 2.31 -5.35
C LEU A 95 -3.35 3.44 -6.34
N GLU A 96 -3.45 4.70 -5.90
CA GLU A 96 -3.12 5.85 -6.74
C GLU A 96 -1.64 5.87 -7.13
N PHE A 97 -0.75 5.45 -6.22
CA PHE A 97 0.68 5.36 -6.51
C PHE A 97 0.96 4.38 -7.64
N ILE A 98 0.42 3.17 -7.55
CA ILE A 98 0.58 2.14 -8.61
C ILE A 98 -0.03 2.63 -9.92
N ALA A 99 -1.20 3.28 -9.88
CA ALA A 99 -1.86 3.78 -11.09
C ALA A 99 -1.03 4.87 -11.78
N TYR A 100 -0.39 5.73 -11.01
CA TYR A 100 0.50 6.77 -11.52
C TYR A 100 1.77 6.18 -12.14
N HIS A 101 2.35 5.15 -11.52
CA HIS A 101 3.55 4.41 -11.97
C HIS A 101 3.19 3.09 -12.68
N TYR A 102 2.11 3.08 -13.45
CA TYR A 102 1.56 1.84 -14.00
C TYR A 102 2.55 1.13 -14.94
N GLU A 103 3.34 1.87 -15.71
CA GLU A 103 4.27 1.30 -16.69
C GLU A 103 5.38 0.48 -16.00
N GLU A 104 5.88 0.98 -14.88
CA GLU A 104 6.90 0.32 -14.06
C GLU A 104 6.32 -0.82 -13.23
N CYS A 105 5.08 -0.66 -12.74
CA CYS A 105 4.45 -1.59 -11.82
C CYS A 105 3.63 -2.72 -12.45
N ASN A 106 3.13 -2.57 -13.68
CA ASN A 106 2.18 -3.51 -14.29
C ASN A 106 2.68 -4.96 -14.31
N LYS A 107 3.99 -5.18 -14.48
CA LYS A 107 4.59 -6.54 -14.45
C LYS A 107 4.42 -7.28 -13.11
N TYR A 108 4.17 -6.55 -12.02
CA TYR A 108 3.94 -7.12 -10.68
C TYR A 108 2.45 -7.22 -10.33
N VAL A 109 1.57 -6.59 -11.11
CA VAL A 109 0.12 -6.69 -10.93
C VAL A 109 -0.36 -7.91 -11.71
N LYS A 110 -0.68 -9.00 -11.04
CA LYS A 110 -1.17 -10.23 -11.70
C LYS A 110 -2.69 -10.26 -11.89
N ASP A 111 -3.42 -9.61 -10.98
CA ASP A 111 -4.88 -9.57 -10.98
C ASP A 111 -5.40 -8.61 -12.06
N GLU A 112 -6.24 -9.12 -12.98
CA GLU A 112 -6.78 -8.37 -14.11
C GLU A 112 -7.80 -7.31 -13.68
N ASP A 113 -8.58 -7.55 -12.62
CA ASP A 113 -9.53 -6.57 -12.09
C ASP A 113 -8.77 -5.40 -11.47
N VAL A 114 -7.64 -5.68 -10.80
CA VAL A 114 -6.73 -4.65 -10.31
C VAL A 114 -6.16 -3.84 -11.48
N LYS A 115 -5.66 -4.48 -12.55
CA LYS A 115 -5.15 -3.77 -13.75
C LYS A 115 -6.20 -2.83 -14.34
N TYR A 116 -7.43 -3.32 -14.53
CA TYR A 116 -8.51 -2.51 -15.07
C TYR A 116 -8.85 -1.33 -14.16
N THR A 117 -8.84 -1.55 -12.84
CA THR A 117 -9.04 -0.49 -11.84
C THR A 117 -7.94 0.57 -11.91
N LEU A 118 -6.68 0.16 -12.03
CA LEU A 118 -5.54 1.06 -12.10
C LEU A 118 -5.62 2.02 -13.30
N LEU A 119 -6.06 1.53 -14.47
CA LEU A 119 -6.26 2.39 -15.64
C LEU A 119 -7.30 3.49 -15.38
N LYS A 120 -8.44 3.15 -14.76
CA LYS A 120 -9.46 4.14 -14.38
C LYS A 120 -8.98 5.13 -13.33
N VAL A 121 -8.17 4.67 -12.38
CA VAL A 121 -7.59 5.54 -11.35
C VAL A 121 -6.57 6.50 -11.96
N LYS A 122 -5.73 6.03 -12.90
CA LYS A 122 -4.75 6.87 -13.62
C LYS A 122 -5.45 8.05 -14.31
N ASP A 123 -6.55 7.80 -15.03
CA ASP A 123 -7.32 8.85 -15.69
C ASP A 123 -7.87 9.89 -14.70
N LYS A 124 -8.37 9.44 -13.53
CA LYS A 124 -8.85 10.35 -12.48
C LYS A 124 -7.73 11.22 -11.91
N ILE A 125 -6.55 10.65 -11.68
CA ILE A 125 -5.39 11.41 -11.17
C ILE A 125 -4.98 12.50 -12.18
N LEU A 126 -4.90 12.17 -13.47
CA LEU A 126 -4.52 13.12 -14.52
C LEU A 126 -5.54 14.26 -14.64
N ASN A 127 -6.84 13.94 -14.61
CA ASN A 127 -7.90 14.95 -14.66
C ASN A 127 -7.93 15.88 -13.44
N ARG A 128 -7.46 15.42 -12.28
CA ARG A 128 -7.31 16.26 -11.09
C ARG A 128 -6.16 17.27 -11.21
N LYS A 129 -5.09 16.93 -11.94
CA LYS A 129 -3.93 17.82 -12.16
C LYS A 129 -4.17 18.89 -13.25
N GLY A 130 -5.19 18.68 -14.10
CA GLY A 130 -5.59 19.62 -15.15
C GLY A 130 -6.52 20.75 -14.70
N LYS A 131 -6.77 20.91 -13.39
CA LYS A 131 -7.51 22.01 -12.77
C LYS A 131 -6.60 22.77 -11.81
#